data_AF-A0A848CAL4-F1
#
_entry.id   AF-A0A848CAL4-F1
#
_cell.length_a   1.000
_cell.length_b   1.000
_cell.length_c   1.000
_cell.angle_alpha   90.00
_cell.angle_beta   90.00
_cell.angle_gamma   90.00
#
_symmetry.space_group_name_H-M   'P 1'
#
loop_
_entity.id
_entity.type
_entity.pdbx_description
1 polymer ?
#
loop_
_entity_poly.entity_id
_entity_poly.type
_entity_poly.pdbx_seq_one_letter_code
_entity_poly.pdbx_strand_id
1 'polypeptide(L)'
;MIRLEKAGREDLAALVQLQEMVRARLLPEGQPLPETAGDSLEDFFAHGVVLRALMEDDTMVGAVGGREVDGGQHLAQLLVHPQWQG
;
A
#
# COMPACT_ATOMS: atom_id res chain seq x y z
N MET A 1 -15.00 2.69 12.58
CA MET A 1 -15.03 1.49 11.71
C MET A 1 -13.98 1.63 10.61
N ILE A 2 -13.45 0.52 10.07
CA ILE A 2 -12.56 0.56 8.89
C ILE A 2 -13.37 0.17 7.65
N ARG A 3 -13.20 0.94 6.57
CA ARG A 3 -13.83 0.74 5.28
C ARG A 3 -12.76 0.45 4.24
N LEU A 4 -12.99 -0.56 3.40
CA LEU A 4 -12.09 -0.89 2.30
C LEU A 4 -12.66 -0.32 1.00
N GLU A 5 -11.82 0.36 0.24
CA GLU A 5 -12.16 0.89 -1.07
C GLU A 5 -11.06 0.59 -2.08
N LYS A 6 -11.42 0.53 -3.36
CA LYS A 6 -10.44 0.55 -4.43
C LYS A 6 -9.82 1.95 -4.53
N ALA A 7 -8.51 2.03 -4.44
CA ALA A 7 -7.78 3.26 -4.65
C ALA A 7 -7.77 3.64 -6.14
N GLY A 8 -7.85 4.94 -6.40
CA GLY A 8 -7.67 5.54 -7.72
C GLY A 8 -6.24 6.06 -7.92
N ARG A 9 -5.91 6.51 -9.14
CA ARG A 9 -4.57 7.08 -9.41
C ARG A 9 -4.33 8.38 -8.65
N GLU A 10 -5.41 9.10 -8.33
CA GLU A 10 -5.41 10.28 -7.47
C GLU A 10 -4.84 10.00 -6.06
N ASP A 11 -4.90 8.75 -5.61
CA ASP A 11 -4.41 8.35 -4.28
C ASP A 11 -2.91 8.05 -4.25
N LEU A 12 -2.26 8.01 -5.42
CA LEU A 12 -0.87 7.56 -5.53
C LEU A 12 0.06 8.36 -4.60
N ALA A 13 -0.12 9.68 -4.52
CA ALA A 13 0.71 10.52 -3.64
C ALA A 13 0.54 10.15 -2.15
N ALA A 14 -0.69 9.88 -1.70
CA ALA A 14 -0.98 9.49 -0.33
C ALA A 14 -0.44 8.07 -0.02
N LEU A 15 -0.53 7.16 -0.98
CA LEU A 15 -0.01 5.80 -0.86
C LEU A 15 1.53 5.77 -0.80
N VAL A 16 2.20 6.57 -1.63
CA VAL A 16 3.66 6.75 -1.58
C VAL A 16 4.08 7.34 -0.23
N GLN A 17 3.35 8.35 0.27
CA GLN A 17 3.61 8.91 1.60
C GLN A 17 3.46 7.85 2.69
N LEU A 18 2.40 7.05 2.65
CA LEU A 18 2.18 5.94 3.59
C LEU A 18 3.33 4.93 3.54
N GLN A 19 3.79 4.57 2.34
CA GLN A 19 4.93 3.68 2.15
C GLN A 19 6.20 4.24 2.79
N GLU A 20 6.50 5.53 2.61
CA GLU A 20 7.65 6.18 3.25
C GLU A 20 7.53 6.24 4.78
N MET A 21 6.32 6.45 5.32
CA MET A 21 6.09 6.40 6.77
C MET A 21 6.34 5.00 7.34
N VAL A 22 5.88 3.96 6.66
CA VAL A 22 6.14 2.56 7.03
C VAL A 22 7.64 2.25 6.92
N ARG A 23 8.29 2.72 5.83
CA ARG A 23 9.72 2.58 5.61
C ARG A 23 10.54 3.19 6.74
N ALA A 24 10.26 4.44 7.12
CA ALA A 24 10.98 5.14 8.18
C ALA A 24 10.84 4.45 9.55
N ARG A 25 9.77 3.67 9.76
CA ARG A 25 9.60 2.85 10.96
C ARG A 25 10.39 1.54 10.91
N LEU A 26 10.45 0.89 9.74
CA LEU A 26 11.03 -0.44 9.57
C LEU A 26 12.54 -0.42 9.36
N LEU A 27 13.07 0.60 8.71
CA LEU A 27 14.47 0.67 8.31
C LEU A 27 15.22 1.80 9.05
N PRO A 28 16.47 1.55 9.49
CA PRO A 28 17.40 2.62 9.83
C PRO A 28 17.59 3.57 8.64
N GLU A 29 17.85 4.85 8.91
CA GLU A 29 18.05 5.88 7.87
C GLU A 29 19.04 5.40 6.78
N GLY A 30 18.63 5.53 5.51
CA GLY A 30 19.50 5.32 4.35
C GLY A 30 19.40 3.96 3.65
N GLN A 31 18.58 3.02 4.12
CA GLN A 31 18.35 1.75 3.39
C GLN A 31 17.11 1.83 2.48
N PRO A 32 17.18 1.39 1.20
CA PRO A 32 15.99 1.21 0.38
C PRO A 32 15.13 0.07 0.96
N LEU A 33 13.80 0.18 0.84
CA LEU A 33 12.97 -1.01 1.01
C LEU A 33 13.38 -2.04 -0.05
N PRO A 34 13.45 -3.33 0.27
CA PRO A 34 13.58 -4.35 -0.75
C PRO A 34 12.32 -4.29 -1.62
N GLU A 35 12.42 -3.62 -2.76
CA GLU A 35 11.41 -3.65 -3.80
C GLU A 35 11.64 -4.91 -4.64
N THR A 36 10.70 -5.84 -4.61
CA THR A 36 10.66 -6.89 -5.62
C THR A 36 10.28 -6.24 -6.95
N ALA A 37 11.00 -6.58 -8.02
CA ALA A 37 10.64 -6.11 -9.35
C ALA A 37 9.20 -6.51 -9.68
N GLY A 38 8.36 -5.54 -10.06
CA GLY A 38 6.95 -5.76 -10.36
C GLY A 38 6.00 -5.60 -9.17
N ASP A 39 6.48 -5.26 -7.98
CA ASP A 39 5.63 -5.03 -6.80
C ASP A 39 5.51 -3.54 -6.45
N SER A 40 5.82 -2.62 -7.37
CA SER A 40 5.62 -1.19 -7.12
C SER A 40 4.13 -0.83 -7.07
N LEU A 41 3.77 0.25 -6.37
CA LEU A 41 2.40 0.75 -6.36
C LEU A 41 1.92 1.06 -7.79
N GLU A 42 2.79 1.62 -8.62
CA GLU A 42 2.55 1.91 -10.03
C GLU A 42 2.24 0.65 -10.84
N ASP A 43 2.98 -0.45 -10.61
CA ASP A 43 2.71 -1.74 -11.27
C ASP A 43 1.33 -2.28 -10.88
N PHE A 44 0.95 -2.15 -9.60
CA PHE A 44 -0.39 -2.56 -9.15
C PHE A 44 -1.49 -1.68 -9.74
N PHE A 45 -1.26 -0.38 -9.92
CA PHE A 45 -2.21 0.48 -10.64
C PHE A 45 -2.33 0.15 -12.14
N ALA A 46 -1.25 -0.35 -12.76
CA ALA A 46 -1.23 -0.70 -14.17
C ALA A 46 -1.82 -2.10 -14.45
N HIS A 47 -1.57 -3.07 -13.56
CA HIS A 47 -1.81 -4.50 -13.82
C HIS A 47 -2.62 -5.21 -12.73
N GLY A 48 -3.11 -4.49 -11.72
CA GLY A 48 -3.86 -5.06 -10.61
C GLY A 48 -4.84 -4.09 -9.99
N VAL A 49 -4.99 -4.21 -8.67
CA VAL A 49 -5.79 -3.33 -7.83
C VAL A 49 -5.01 -2.96 -6.59
N VAL A 50 -5.24 -1.74 -6.11
CA VAL A 50 -4.84 -1.32 -4.78
C VAL A 50 -6.11 -1.11 -3.98
N LEU A 51 -6.20 -1.72 -2.80
CA LEU A 51 -7.25 -1.45 -1.84
C LEU A 51 -6.69 -0.55 -0.74
N ARG A 52 -7.40 0.55 -0.44
CA ARG A 52 -7.11 1.45 0.66
C ARG A 52 -8.05 1.17 1.83
N ALA A 53 -7.51 1.22 3.04
CA ALA A 53 -8.26 1.15 4.29
C ALA A 53 -8.44 2.57 4.84
N LEU A 54 -9.69 2.96 5.03
CA LEU A 54 -10.08 4.28 5.52
C LEU A 54 -10.84 4.18 6.85
N MET A 55 -10.65 5.17 7.70
CA MET A 55 -11.53 5.43 8.84
C MET A 55 -12.82 6.14 8.39
N GLU A 56 -13.75 6.35 9.33
CA GLU A 56 -15.03 7.04 9.05
C GLU A 56 -14.86 8.51 8.64
N ASP A 57 -13.75 9.13 9.02
CA ASP A 57 -13.39 10.50 8.65
C ASP A 57 -12.51 10.57 7.38
N ASP A 58 -12.48 9.49 6.60
CA ASP A 58 -11.66 9.29 5.41
C ASP A 58 -10.14 9.32 5.64
N THR A 59 -9.70 9.24 6.90
CA THR A 59 -8.26 9.06 7.20
C THR A 59 -7.79 7.71 6.68
N MET A 60 -6.75 7.70 5.83
CA MET A 60 -6.13 6.48 5.34
C MET A 60 -5.24 5.83 6.40
N VAL A 61 -5.56 4.59 6.76
CA VAL A 61 -4.87 3.82 7.81
C VAL A 61 -4.08 2.63 7.27
N GLY A 62 -4.27 2.28 6.01
CA GLY A 62 -3.51 1.21 5.38
C GLY A 62 -3.83 1.04 3.90
N ALA A 63 -3.08 0.17 3.24
CA ALA A 63 -3.31 -0.24 1.86
C ALA A 63 -2.76 -1.64 1.59
N VAL A 64 -3.25 -2.28 0.52
CA VAL A 64 -2.72 -3.56 0.01
C VAL A 64 -2.84 -3.61 -1.51
N GLY A 65 -1.78 -4.06 -2.18
CA GLY A 65 -1.77 -4.36 -3.60
C GLY A 65 -2.19 -5.81 -3.87
N GLY A 66 -2.99 -6.01 -4.92
CA GLY A 66 -3.43 -7.33 -5.37
C GLY A 66 -3.45 -7.43 -6.90
N ARG A 67 -3.01 -8.56 -7.43
CA ARG A 67 -3.14 -8.88 -8.86
C ARG A 67 -3.34 -10.37 -9.09
N GLU A 68 -3.92 -10.73 -10.21
CA GLU A 68 -3.97 -12.12 -10.65
C GLU A 68 -2.68 -12.48 -11.39
N VAL A 69 -2.08 -13.63 -11.04
CA VAL A 69 -0.92 -14.22 -11.72
C VAL A 69 -1.19 -15.72 -11.90
N ASP A 70 -1.23 -16.18 -13.15
CA ASP A 70 -1.48 -17.59 -13.51
C ASP A 70 -2.72 -18.21 -12.84
N GLY A 71 -3.80 -17.42 -12.73
CA GLY A 71 -5.06 -17.81 -12.07
C GLY A 71 -5.02 -17.80 -10.54
N GLY A 72 -3.88 -17.47 -9.93
CA GLY A 72 -3.71 -17.24 -8.50
C GLY A 72 -3.83 -15.77 -8.12
N GLN A 73 -4.28 -15.48 -6.89
CA GLN A 73 -4.32 -14.13 -6.36
C GLN A 73 -3.02 -13.82 -5.62
N HIS A 74 -2.23 -12.90 -6.16
CA HIS A 74 -1.00 -12.42 -5.56
C HIS A 74 -1.26 -11.13 -4.78
N LEU A 75 -0.97 -11.15 -3.47
CA LEU A 75 -1.09 -9.99 -2.59
C LEU A 75 0.30 -9.52 -2.18
N ALA A 76 0.57 -8.22 -2.32
CA ALA A 76 1.83 -7.61 -1.89
C ALA A 76 1.58 -6.16 -1.41
N GLN A 77 2.66 -5.48 -0.99
CA GLN A 77 2.60 -4.09 -0.52
C GLN A 77 1.54 -3.86 0.57
N LEU A 78 1.52 -4.74 1.59
CA LEU A 78 0.69 -4.50 2.77
C LEU A 78 1.31 -3.37 3.59
N LEU A 79 0.63 -2.23 3.59
CA LEU A 79 1.03 -1.03 4.30
C LEU A 79 0.02 -0.76 5.42
N VAL A 80 0.51 -0.58 6.64
CA VAL A 80 -0.31 -0.15 7.77
C VAL A 80 0.34 1.11 8.33
N HIS A 81 -0.44 2.18 8.41
CA HIS A 81 0.05 3.45 8.91
C HIS A 81 0.61 3.28 10.32
N PRO A 82 1.85 3.75 10.62
CA PRO A 82 2.56 3.54 11.88
C PRO A 82 1.75 3.70 13.17
N GLN A 83 0.93 4.75 13.27
CA GLN A 83 0.11 5.02 14.46
C GLN A 83 -1.02 4.01 14.73
N TRP A 84 -1.35 3.14 13.75
CA TRP A 84 -2.36 2.08 13.86
C TRP A 84 -1.77 0.66 13.72
N GLN A 85 -0.45 0.51 13.87
CA GLN A 85 0.19 -0.81 13.91
C GLN A 85 0.06 -1.44 15.30
N GLY A 86 -0.40 -2.70 15.38
CA GLY A 86 -0.64 -3.47 16.61
C GLY A 86 -1.68 -4.56 16.40
#